data_AF-A0A6I7QLN4-F1
#
_entry.id   AF-A0A6I7QLN4-F1
#
_cell.length_a   1.000
_cell.length_b   1.000
_cell.length_c   1.000
_cell.angle_alpha   90.00
_cell.angle_beta   90.00
_cell.angle_gamma   90.00
#
_symmetry.space_group_name_H-M   'P 1'
#
loop_
_entity.id
_entity.type
_entity.pdbx_description
1 polymer ?
#
loop_
_entity_poly.entity_id
_entity_poly.type
_entity_poly.pdbx_seq_one_letter_code
_entity_poly.pdbx_strand_id
1 'polypeptide(L)'
;MKKSRVVERYCEIIKEEPLSTLEADLTADNTCVMESTSPFFGYYQDAPMGKPDPYIYCLLDRYYSLSEIMRAAENVNAHRREPVDITPGQLYLMDRRCPVIRLKDIRHFNQVHILQQSLQQEGIVFKKRQRKIKEVNGIIRLSKMIRFQSAGDGLFMDAIDDTKGYFVIPRYLGWEAFKKLTKEAKYDTCILYFDAAQASFFENGRVVELVRVYKEHITSDDLLAIKNRYIQVLK
;
A
#
# COMPACT_ATOMS: atom_id res chain seq x y z
N MET A 1 -18.62 20.46 -18.67
CA MET A 1 -18.40 19.40 -17.66
C MET A 1 -17.88 20.04 -16.39
N LYS A 2 -18.56 19.93 -15.25
CA LYS A 2 -18.02 20.40 -13.96
C LYS A 2 -16.74 19.60 -13.69
N LYS A 3 -15.59 20.27 -13.52
CA LYS A 3 -14.36 19.61 -13.05
C LYS A 3 -14.72 18.86 -11.76
N SER A 4 -14.61 17.53 -11.75
CA SER A 4 -14.83 16.80 -10.51
C SER A 4 -13.77 17.24 -9.50
N ARG A 5 -14.21 17.62 -8.31
CA ARG A 5 -13.33 18.20 -7.29
C ARG A 5 -12.42 17.09 -6.76
N VAL A 6 -11.11 17.29 -6.87
CA VAL A 6 -10.13 16.43 -6.20
C VAL A 6 -10.18 16.72 -4.70
N VAL A 7 -10.23 15.66 -3.90
CA VAL A 7 -10.34 15.74 -2.45
C VAL A 7 -9.29 14.84 -1.82
N GLU A 8 -8.50 15.38 -0.91
CA GLU A 8 -7.52 14.60 -0.16
C GLU A 8 -8.14 14.02 1.12
N ARG A 9 -7.79 12.77 1.42
CA ARG A 9 -8.27 12.03 2.59
C ARG A 9 -7.15 11.23 3.22
N TYR A 10 -7.18 11.14 4.54
CA TYR A 10 -6.38 10.17 5.28
C TYR A 10 -7.00 8.79 5.13
N CYS A 11 -6.20 7.82 4.69
CA CYS A 11 -6.62 6.48 4.40
C CYS A 11 -5.77 5.43 5.12
N GLU A 12 -6.43 4.35 5.54
CA GLU A 12 -5.77 3.09 5.87
C GLU A 12 -5.86 2.15 4.66
N ILE A 13 -4.76 1.47 4.31
CA ILE A 13 -4.73 0.42 3.28
C ILE A 13 -4.22 -0.86 3.90
N ILE A 14 -4.96 -1.96 3.75
CA ILE A 14 -4.57 -3.29 4.24
C ILE A 14 -4.41 -4.23 3.05
N LYS A 15 -3.25 -4.88 2.96
CA LYS A 15 -2.90 -5.83 1.90
C LYS A 15 -2.01 -6.95 2.42
N GLU A 16 -1.90 -8.04 1.68
CA GLU A 16 -0.99 -9.16 1.98
C GLU A 16 0.02 -9.28 0.85
N GLU A 17 1.31 -9.36 1.20
CA GLU A 17 2.39 -9.52 0.22
C GLU A 17 3.43 -10.52 0.76
N PRO A 18 4.13 -11.27 -0.12
CA PRO A 18 5.27 -12.10 0.27
C PRO A 18 6.48 -11.20 0.60
N LEU A 19 7.09 -11.44 1.76
CA LEU A 19 8.19 -10.61 2.27
C LEU A 19 9.48 -11.41 2.47
N SER A 20 10.59 -10.80 2.11
CA SER A 20 11.94 -11.32 2.30
C SER A 20 12.80 -10.32 3.06
N THR A 21 13.77 -10.80 3.85
CA THR A 21 14.76 -9.92 4.48
C THR A 21 15.76 -9.42 3.43
N LEU A 22 15.97 -8.11 3.35
CA LEU A 22 16.95 -7.52 2.44
C LEU A 22 18.39 -7.87 2.89
N GLU A 23 19.30 -7.96 1.92
CA GLU A 23 20.71 -8.25 2.21
C GLU A 23 21.40 -7.10 2.96
N ALA A 24 22.39 -7.46 3.79
CA ALA A 24 22.93 -6.56 4.82
C ALA A 24 23.67 -5.34 4.23
N ASP A 25 24.39 -5.58 3.14
CA ASP A 25 25.18 -4.62 2.38
C ASP A 25 24.34 -3.52 1.70
N LEU A 26 23.02 -3.73 1.60
CA LEU A 26 22.07 -2.76 1.04
C LEU A 26 21.41 -1.88 2.12
N THR A 27 21.70 -2.10 3.39
CA THR A 27 21.01 -1.46 4.54
C THR A 27 21.95 -0.62 5.39
N ALA A 28 21.40 0.24 6.24
CA ALA A 28 22.17 0.83 7.34
C ALA A 28 22.60 -0.26 8.34
N ASP A 29 23.77 -0.06 8.97
CA ASP A 29 24.42 -1.07 9.81
C ASP A 29 23.47 -1.67 10.85
N ASN A 30 23.37 -3.00 10.82
CA ASN A 30 22.57 -3.79 11.75
C ASN A 30 21.07 -3.42 11.80
N THR A 31 20.50 -2.88 10.72
CA THR A 31 19.06 -2.59 10.65
C THR A 31 18.27 -3.75 10.03
N CYS A 32 16.98 -3.86 10.38
CA CYS A 32 16.07 -4.84 9.79
C CYS A 32 15.23 -4.18 8.69
N VAL A 33 15.49 -4.57 7.45
CA VAL A 33 14.74 -4.13 6.28
C VAL A 33 14.17 -5.35 5.57
N MET A 34 12.93 -5.22 5.10
CA MET A 34 12.25 -6.23 4.31
C MET A 34 11.91 -5.67 2.94
N GLU A 35 11.83 -6.55 1.94
CA GLU A 35 11.29 -6.24 0.63
C GLU A 35 10.06 -7.09 0.35
N SER A 36 9.07 -6.50 -0.32
CA SER A 36 8.02 -7.24 -1.00
C SER A 36 8.50 -7.57 -2.40
N THR A 37 8.70 -8.86 -2.66
CA THR A 37 9.27 -9.36 -3.91
C THR A 37 8.23 -9.43 -5.04
N SER A 38 6.95 -9.28 -4.71
CA SER A 38 5.86 -9.20 -5.68
C SER A 38 4.70 -8.31 -5.19
N PRO A 39 4.87 -6.98 -5.23
CA PRO A 39 3.75 -6.06 -5.08
C PRO A 39 2.65 -6.36 -6.11
N PHE A 40 1.38 -6.26 -5.71
CA PHE A 40 0.24 -6.56 -6.58
C PHE A 40 0.29 -7.98 -7.16
N PHE A 41 0.77 -8.95 -6.38
CA PHE A 41 0.87 -10.35 -6.77
C PHE A 41 -0.43 -10.89 -7.39
N GLY A 42 -1.60 -10.47 -6.88
CA GLY A 42 -2.89 -10.86 -7.45
C GLY A 42 -3.13 -10.38 -8.89
N TYR A 43 -2.39 -9.41 -9.39
CA TYR A 43 -2.41 -8.97 -10.79
C TYR A 43 -1.32 -9.69 -11.60
N TYR A 44 -0.07 -9.63 -11.14
CA TYR A 44 1.09 -10.12 -11.89
C TYR A 44 1.28 -11.64 -11.88
N GLN A 45 0.62 -12.40 -10.99
CA GLN A 45 0.54 -13.85 -11.17
C GLN A 45 -0.33 -14.23 -12.38
N ASP A 46 -1.39 -13.46 -12.61
CA ASP A 46 -2.40 -13.76 -13.61
C ASP A 46 -2.06 -13.12 -14.97
N ALA A 47 -1.15 -12.13 -15.01
CA ALA A 47 -0.75 -11.39 -16.22
C ALA A 47 0.75 -11.58 -16.57
N PRO A 48 1.13 -11.83 -17.83
CA PRO A 48 2.51 -12.16 -18.25
C PRO A 48 3.47 -10.96 -18.38
N MET A 49 3.20 -9.84 -17.72
CA MET A 49 3.96 -8.59 -17.85
C MET A 49 4.93 -8.36 -16.69
N GLY A 50 5.95 -7.53 -16.94
CA GLY A 50 7.17 -7.39 -16.11
C GLY A 50 6.92 -7.20 -14.61
N LYS A 51 7.89 -7.66 -13.80
CA LYS A 51 7.81 -7.56 -12.33
C LYS A 51 7.82 -6.07 -11.92
N PRO A 52 6.89 -5.63 -11.05
CA PRO A 52 6.92 -4.27 -10.54
C PRO A 52 8.13 -4.05 -9.63
N ASP A 53 8.54 -2.80 -9.48
CA ASP A 53 9.59 -2.42 -8.54
C ASP A 53 9.20 -2.85 -7.11
N PRO A 54 10.13 -3.45 -6.36
CA PRO A 54 9.85 -3.96 -5.02
C PRO A 54 9.53 -2.83 -4.05
N TYR A 55 8.66 -3.12 -3.08
CA TYR A 55 8.43 -2.22 -1.95
C TYR A 55 9.36 -2.54 -0.80
N ILE A 56 10.01 -1.51 -0.26
CA ILE A 56 10.92 -1.65 0.86
C ILE A 56 10.21 -1.27 2.14
N TYR A 57 10.39 -2.05 3.20
CA TYR A 57 9.82 -1.84 4.52
C TYR A 57 10.94 -1.82 5.55
N CYS A 58 11.24 -0.62 6.08
CA CYS A 58 12.21 -0.45 7.15
C CYS A 58 11.50 -0.62 8.49
N LEU A 59 11.89 -1.63 9.28
CA LEU A 59 11.29 -1.88 10.59
C LEU A 59 11.77 -0.84 11.60
N LEU A 60 10.84 -0.32 12.40
CA LEU A 60 11.12 0.68 13.43
C LEU A 60 11.25 0.01 14.80
N ASP A 61 12.06 0.61 15.66
CA ASP A 61 12.24 0.12 17.04
C ASP A 61 11.03 0.44 17.94
N ARG A 62 10.34 1.54 17.63
CA ARG A 62 9.13 2.00 18.34
C ARG A 62 8.06 2.50 17.37
N TYR A 63 6.86 2.73 17.91
CA TYR A 63 5.82 3.46 17.18
C TYR A 63 6.14 4.96 17.17
N TYR A 64 6.02 5.55 15.99
CA TYR A 64 6.03 6.99 15.77
C TYR A 64 4.62 7.43 15.38
N SER A 65 4.24 8.65 15.75
CA SER A 65 3.02 9.27 15.26
C SER A 65 3.11 9.50 13.76
N LEU A 66 1.95 9.57 13.10
CA LEU A 66 1.84 9.96 11.69
C LEU A 66 2.60 11.26 11.42
N SER A 67 2.43 12.26 12.30
CA SER A 67 3.04 13.57 12.15
C SER A 67 4.57 13.56 12.25
N GLU A 68 5.15 12.69 13.09
CA GLU A 68 6.61 12.53 13.18
C GLU A 68 7.18 11.99 11.87
N ILE A 69 6.57 10.92 11.33
CA ILE A 69 7.04 10.32 10.08
C ILE A 69 6.81 11.27 8.89
N MET A 70 5.67 11.97 8.84
CA MET A 70 5.40 12.92 7.75
C MET A 70 6.36 14.11 7.74
N ARG A 71 6.69 14.69 8.91
CA ARG A 71 7.70 15.77 8.99
C ARG A 71 9.08 15.27 8.56
N ALA A 72 9.49 14.09 9.04
CA ALA A 72 10.75 13.49 8.61
C ALA A 72 10.76 13.25 7.08
N ALA A 73 9.67 12.75 6.52
CA ALA A 73 9.54 12.53 5.07
C ALA A 73 9.63 13.84 4.27
N GLU A 74 9.00 14.91 4.74
CA GLU A 74 9.06 16.24 4.14
C GLU A 74 10.50 16.77 4.14
N ASN A 75 11.18 16.72 5.28
CA ASN A 75 12.58 17.17 5.42
C ASN A 75 13.53 16.36 4.53
N VAL A 76 13.38 15.03 4.51
CA VAL A 76 14.17 14.12 3.65
C VAL A 76 13.95 14.44 2.16
N ASN A 77 12.73 14.79 1.76
CA ASN A 77 12.40 15.08 0.37
C ASN A 77 12.70 16.53 -0.07
N ALA A 78 12.82 17.49 0.87
CA ALA A 78 12.97 18.92 0.57
C ALA A 78 14.13 19.26 -0.37
N HIS A 79 15.21 18.48 -0.34
CA HIS A 79 16.43 18.72 -1.12
C HIS A 79 16.65 17.71 -2.24
N ARG A 80 15.67 16.82 -2.48
CA ARG A 80 15.77 15.76 -3.49
C ARG A 80 15.16 16.24 -4.80
N ARG A 81 15.86 15.99 -5.90
CA ARG A 81 15.30 16.19 -7.25
C ARG A 81 14.11 15.27 -7.50
N GLU A 82 14.16 14.07 -6.91
CA GLU A 82 13.15 13.03 -7.06
C GLU A 82 12.68 12.60 -5.67
N PRO A 83 11.45 13.00 -5.29
CA PRO A 83 10.86 12.61 -4.02
C PRO A 83 10.63 11.09 -3.95
N VAL A 84 10.81 10.54 -2.75
CA VAL A 84 10.50 9.14 -2.42
C VAL A 84 9.19 9.11 -1.65
N ASP A 85 8.31 8.15 -1.95
CA ASP A 85 7.09 7.91 -1.17
C ASP A 85 7.46 7.20 0.14
N ILE A 86 7.47 7.96 1.23
CA ILE A 86 7.76 7.51 2.60
C ILE A 86 6.43 7.42 3.34
N THR A 87 5.92 6.19 3.51
CA THR A 87 4.60 5.95 4.12
C THR A 87 4.74 5.23 5.47
N PRO A 88 4.16 5.75 6.56
CA PRO A 88 4.08 5.01 7.81
C PRO A 88 3.17 3.80 7.70
N GLY A 89 3.50 2.74 8.44
CA GLY A 89 2.69 1.54 8.45
C GLY A 89 3.01 0.57 9.57
N GLN A 90 2.37 -0.59 9.46
CA GLN A 90 2.52 -1.72 10.35
C GLN A 90 2.61 -2.99 9.54
N LEU A 91 3.50 -3.87 9.96
CA LEU A 91 3.63 -5.20 9.42
C LEU A 91 3.17 -6.22 10.46
N TYR A 92 2.29 -7.11 10.06
CA TYR A 92 1.88 -8.29 10.80
C TYR A 92 2.49 -9.50 10.10
N LEU A 93 3.48 -10.09 10.74
CA LEU A 93 4.24 -11.21 10.19
C LEU A 93 4.31 -12.30 11.26
N MET A 94 3.78 -13.48 10.93
CA MET A 94 3.62 -14.58 11.90
C MET A 94 2.79 -14.10 13.11
N ASP A 95 3.37 -14.16 14.31
CA ASP A 95 2.79 -13.71 15.58
C ASP A 95 3.23 -12.30 16.00
N ARG A 96 3.97 -11.58 15.13
CA ARG A 96 4.57 -10.29 15.46
C ARG A 96 3.90 -9.13 14.74
N ARG A 97 3.75 -8.03 15.47
CA ARG A 97 3.39 -6.71 14.95
C ARG A 97 4.61 -5.79 15.02
N CYS A 98 5.01 -5.25 13.89
CA CYS A 98 6.16 -4.36 13.77
C CYS A 98 5.74 -3.02 13.17
N PRO A 99 6.03 -1.87 13.79
CA PRO A 99 5.94 -0.58 13.11
C PRO A 99 6.96 -0.53 11.97
N VAL A 100 6.57 0.04 10.83
CA VAL A 100 7.42 0.16 9.64
C VAL A 100 7.29 1.53 8.98
N ILE A 101 8.31 1.92 8.23
CA ILE A 101 8.21 2.89 7.15
C ILE A 101 8.31 2.11 5.84
N ARG A 102 7.33 2.27 4.96
CA ARG A 102 7.42 1.80 3.58
C ARG A 102 8.10 2.88 2.74
N LEU A 103 9.09 2.49 1.95
CA LEU A 103 9.70 3.31 0.93
C LEU A 103 9.27 2.79 -0.45
N LYS A 104 8.81 3.70 -1.31
CA LYS A 104 8.44 3.45 -2.71
C LYS A 104 9.03 4.54 -3.61
N ASP A 105 9.16 4.24 -4.90
CA ASP A 105 9.79 5.11 -5.91
C ASP A 105 11.31 5.26 -5.68
N ILE A 106 11.92 4.16 -5.24
CA ILE A 106 13.37 4.02 -5.11
C ILE A 106 13.91 3.42 -6.41
N ARG A 107 14.79 4.14 -7.11
CA ARG A 107 15.38 3.67 -8.38
C ARG A 107 16.50 2.64 -8.21
N HIS A 108 17.20 2.68 -7.08
CA HIS A 108 18.36 1.85 -6.82
C HIS A 108 18.38 1.41 -5.35
N PHE A 109 18.62 0.12 -5.10
CA PHE A 109 18.64 -0.42 -3.73
C PHE A 109 19.66 0.23 -2.80
N ASN A 110 20.78 0.73 -3.34
CA ASN A 110 21.76 1.48 -2.55
C ASN A 110 21.20 2.78 -1.93
N GLN A 111 20.06 3.30 -2.45
CA GLN A 111 19.38 4.44 -1.85
C GLN A 111 18.71 4.08 -0.52
N VAL A 112 18.42 2.80 -0.25
CA VAL A 112 17.80 2.37 1.02
C VAL A 112 18.69 2.78 2.18
N HIS A 113 19.99 2.47 2.11
CA HIS A 113 20.97 2.90 3.11
C HIS A 113 20.97 4.43 3.32
N ILE A 114 21.00 5.20 2.23
CA ILE A 114 21.02 6.68 2.28
C ILE A 114 19.73 7.22 2.92
N LEU A 115 18.58 6.67 2.54
CA LEU A 115 17.28 7.07 3.09
C LEU A 115 17.17 6.73 4.58
N GLN A 116 17.70 5.58 5.00
CA GLN A 116 17.76 5.24 6.42
C GLN A 116 18.63 6.24 7.19
N GLN A 117 19.80 6.62 6.67
CA GLN A 117 20.64 7.64 7.32
C GLN A 117 19.95 9.00 7.43
N SER A 118 19.30 9.46 6.36
CA SER A 118 18.55 10.73 6.41
C SER A 118 17.39 10.67 7.40
N LEU A 119 16.65 9.56 7.46
CA LEU A 119 15.58 9.38 8.45
C LEU A 119 16.13 9.31 9.89
N GLN A 120 17.32 8.74 10.11
CA GLN A 120 17.98 8.73 11.41
C GLN A 120 18.38 10.13 11.87
N GLN A 121 18.81 11.01 10.96
CA GLN A 121 19.09 12.42 11.26
C GLN A 121 17.81 13.16 11.72
N GLU A 122 16.65 12.74 11.23
CA GLU A 122 15.33 13.21 11.68
C GLU A 122 14.81 12.52 12.97
N GLY A 123 15.64 11.69 13.63
CA GLY A 123 15.29 11.03 14.89
C GLY A 123 14.52 9.70 14.75
N ILE A 124 14.45 9.13 13.55
CA ILE A 124 13.85 7.81 13.32
C ILE A 124 14.85 6.71 13.68
N VAL A 125 14.44 5.81 14.58
CA VAL A 125 15.25 4.69 15.07
C VAL A 125 14.73 3.39 14.47
N PHE A 126 15.60 2.73 13.71
CA PHE A 126 15.30 1.44 13.09
C PHE A 126 15.53 0.27 14.02
N LYS A 127 14.71 -0.76 13.86
CA LYS A 127 14.85 -2.02 14.60
C LYS A 127 16.14 -2.72 14.18
N LYS A 128 16.84 -3.30 15.15
CA LYS A 128 18.02 -4.13 14.88
C LYS A 128 17.66 -5.35 14.04
N ARG A 129 18.62 -5.81 13.24
CA ARG A 129 18.47 -6.97 12.34
C ARG A 129 17.89 -8.18 13.08
N GLN A 130 16.96 -8.86 12.43
CA GLN A 130 16.28 -10.06 12.94
C GLN A 130 16.70 -11.29 12.13
N ARG A 131 16.18 -12.46 12.51
CA ARG A 131 16.35 -13.71 11.75
C ARG A 131 15.89 -13.50 10.30
N LYS A 132 16.71 -13.93 9.34
CA LYS A 132 16.37 -13.89 7.91
C LYS A 132 15.10 -14.70 7.65
N ILE A 133 14.19 -14.10 6.88
CA ILE A 133 13.01 -14.75 6.30
C ILE A 133 13.09 -14.64 4.78
N LYS A 134 12.43 -15.57 4.09
CA LYS A 134 12.33 -15.57 2.63
C LYS A 134 10.90 -15.94 2.24
N GLU A 135 10.27 -15.07 1.44
CA GLU A 135 8.94 -15.26 0.86
C GLU A 135 7.85 -15.66 1.88
N VAL A 136 7.85 -15.01 3.05
CA VAL A 136 6.81 -15.22 4.07
C VAL A 136 5.71 -14.19 3.88
N ASN A 137 4.46 -14.63 3.75
CA ASN A 137 3.33 -13.73 3.65
C ASN A 137 3.16 -12.90 4.92
N GLY A 138 3.03 -11.58 4.75
CA GLY A 138 2.72 -10.66 5.83
C GLY A 138 1.56 -9.73 5.48
N ILE A 139 0.74 -9.39 6.47
CA ILE A 139 -0.30 -8.37 6.32
C ILE A 139 0.32 -7.01 6.59
N ILE A 140 0.24 -6.12 5.62
CA ILE A 140 0.75 -4.75 5.68
C ILE A 140 -0.43 -3.81 5.84
N ARG A 141 -0.35 -2.91 6.82
CA ARG A 141 -1.28 -1.79 7.01
C ARG A 141 -0.56 -0.48 6.83
N LEU A 142 -0.97 0.32 5.86
CA LEU A 142 -0.36 1.62 5.54
C LEU A 142 -1.29 2.76 5.89
N SER A 143 -0.72 3.85 6.38
CA SER A 143 -1.41 5.11 6.63
C SER A 143 -0.98 6.13 5.58
N LYS A 144 -1.87 6.45 4.63
CA LYS A 144 -1.53 7.26 3.44
C LYS A 144 -2.56 8.38 3.21
N MET A 145 -2.08 9.55 2.79
CA MET A 145 -2.95 10.59 2.23
C MET A 145 -3.20 10.28 0.75
N ILE A 146 -4.46 10.12 0.37
CA ILE A 146 -4.85 9.80 -1.00
C ILE A 146 -5.69 10.95 -1.54
N ARG A 147 -5.42 11.36 -2.79
CA ARG A 147 -6.21 12.35 -3.51
C ARG A 147 -7.20 11.63 -4.38
N PHE A 148 -8.47 11.71 -4.01
CA PHE A 148 -9.56 11.09 -4.75
C PHE A 148 -10.16 12.05 -5.76
N GLN A 149 -10.35 11.57 -6.97
CA GLN A 149 -11.24 12.15 -7.95
C GLN A 149 -12.51 11.31 -8.02
N SER A 150 -13.67 11.87 -7.65
CA SER A 150 -14.93 11.11 -7.70
C SER A 150 -15.32 10.80 -9.16
N ALA A 151 -15.73 9.56 -9.38
CA ALA A 151 -16.29 9.05 -10.63
C ALA A 151 -17.81 8.77 -10.54
N GLY A 152 -18.47 9.19 -9.44
CA GLY A 152 -19.89 8.92 -9.18
C GLY A 152 -20.13 7.58 -8.49
N ASP A 153 -21.33 7.35 -7.96
CA ASP A 153 -21.78 6.07 -7.39
C ASP A 153 -20.82 5.41 -6.37
N GLY A 154 -20.15 6.21 -5.53
CA GLY A 154 -19.18 5.70 -4.57
C GLY A 154 -17.91 5.12 -5.20
N LEU A 155 -17.61 5.51 -6.45
CA LEU A 155 -16.37 5.25 -7.17
C LEU A 155 -15.44 6.45 -7.06
N PHE A 156 -14.15 6.16 -6.91
CA PHE A 156 -13.08 7.14 -6.86
C PHE A 156 -11.88 6.66 -7.67
N MET A 157 -11.29 7.55 -8.44
CA MET A 157 -9.98 7.33 -9.06
C MET A 157 -8.91 7.99 -8.21
N ASP A 158 -7.72 7.42 -8.14
CA ASP A 158 -6.56 8.13 -7.60
C ASP A 158 -6.20 9.28 -8.55
N ALA A 159 -6.08 10.49 -8.02
CA ALA A 159 -5.76 11.67 -8.81
C ALA A 159 -4.26 11.80 -9.13
N ILE A 160 -3.41 10.96 -8.53
CA ILE A 160 -1.96 10.92 -8.76
C ILE A 160 -1.55 9.64 -9.50
N ASP A 161 -2.17 8.51 -9.17
CA ASP A 161 -1.77 7.18 -9.65
C ASP A 161 -2.88 6.53 -10.49
N ASP A 162 -2.83 6.71 -11.81
CA ASP A 162 -3.86 6.27 -12.76
C ASP A 162 -4.06 4.74 -12.84
N THR A 163 -3.23 3.96 -12.16
CA THR A 163 -3.38 2.51 -12.03
C THR A 163 -4.29 2.08 -10.87
N LYS A 164 -4.83 3.03 -10.11
CA LYS A 164 -5.58 2.76 -8.87
C LYS A 164 -6.97 3.40 -8.90
N GLY A 165 -7.96 2.56 -8.61
CA GLY A 165 -9.34 2.95 -8.38
C GLY A 165 -9.85 2.43 -7.03
N TYR A 166 -10.94 3.01 -6.54
CA TYR A 166 -11.52 2.68 -5.25
C TYR A 166 -13.04 2.69 -5.33
N PHE A 167 -13.70 1.76 -4.64
CA PHE A 167 -15.15 1.77 -4.51
C PHE A 167 -15.61 1.49 -3.09
N VAL A 168 -16.73 2.11 -2.70
CA VAL A 168 -17.36 1.88 -1.38
C VAL A 168 -17.95 0.47 -1.30
N ILE A 169 -17.70 -0.18 -0.16
CA ILE A 169 -18.28 -1.48 0.22
C ILE A 169 -19.19 -1.27 1.45
N PRO A 170 -20.35 -1.96 1.55
CA PRO A 170 -21.39 -1.61 2.53
C PRO A 170 -21.06 -1.96 3.99
N ARG A 171 -20.02 -2.76 4.24
CA ARG A 171 -19.64 -3.19 5.60
C ARG A 171 -18.14 -3.49 5.69
N TYR A 172 -17.61 -3.35 6.91
CA TYR A 172 -16.28 -3.84 7.24
C TYR A 172 -16.22 -5.36 7.07
N LEU A 173 -15.10 -5.85 6.54
CA LEU A 173 -14.79 -7.27 6.44
C LEU A 173 -13.45 -7.51 7.12
N GLY A 174 -13.32 -8.56 7.93
CA GLY A 174 -12.00 -9.03 8.35
C GLY A 174 -11.17 -9.48 7.15
N TRP A 175 -9.84 -9.45 7.26
CA TRP A 175 -8.93 -9.75 6.14
C TRP A 175 -9.23 -11.09 5.44
N GLU A 176 -9.48 -12.16 6.19
CA GLU A 176 -9.81 -13.47 5.60
C GLU A 176 -11.14 -13.48 4.83
N ALA A 177 -12.16 -12.79 5.36
CA ALA A 177 -13.44 -12.64 4.67
C ALA A 177 -13.30 -11.80 3.40
N PHE A 178 -12.49 -10.74 3.45
CA PHE A 178 -12.17 -9.93 2.27
C PHE A 178 -11.44 -10.76 1.21
N LYS A 179 -10.41 -11.54 1.57
CA LYS A 179 -9.70 -12.43 0.64
C LYS A 179 -10.64 -13.42 -0.04
N LYS A 180 -11.53 -14.04 0.73
CA LYS A 180 -12.52 -14.97 0.18
C LYS A 180 -13.45 -14.26 -0.82
N LEU A 181 -13.97 -13.10 -0.45
CA LEU A 181 -14.81 -12.27 -1.33
C LEU A 181 -14.08 -11.88 -2.61
N THR A 182 -12.83 -11.40 -2.52
CA THR A 182 -12.01 -11.03 -3.68
C THR A 182 -11.80 -12.23 -4.61
N LYS A 183 -11.49 -13.41 -4.04
CA LYS A 183 -11.33 -14.64 -4.82
C LYS A 183 -12.62 -15.02 -5.55
N GLU A 184 -13.77 -14.93 -4.88
CA GLU A 184 -15.07 -15.24 -5.48
C GLU A 184 -15.49 -14.22 -6.55
N ALA A 185 -15.17 -12.93 -6.35
CA ALA A 185 -15.41 -11.89 -7.33
C ALA A 185 -14.60 -12.15 -8.62
N LYS A 186 -13.33 -12.56 -8.48
CA LYS A 186 -12.43 -12.86 -9.61
C LYS A 186 -12.83 -14.07 -10.47
N TYR A 187 -13.78 -14.91 -10.05
CA TYR A 187 -14.28 -15.99 -10.92
C TYR A 187 -15.03 -15.48 -12.14
N ASP A 188 -15.47 -14.22 -12.15
CA ASP A 188 -16.04 -13.61 -13.34
C ASP A 188 -14.93 -13.25 -14.34
N THR A 189 -14.93 -13.96 -15.48
CA THR A 189 -13.91 -13.82 -16.52
C THR A 189 -13.92 -12.44 -17.19
N CYS A 190 -15.00 -11.67 -17.08
CA CYS A 190 -15.13 -10.36 -17.71
C CYS A 190 -14.39 -9.24 -16.95
N ILE A 191 -13.94 -9.50 -15.71
CA ILE A 191 -13.25 -8.53 -14.87
C ILE A 191 -11.88 -9.04 -14.38
N LEU A 192 -11.26 -9.98 -15.12
CA LEU A 192 -9.98 -10.56 -14.76
C LEU A 192 -8.86 -9.50 -14.70
N TYR A 193 -7.75 -9.90 -14.07
CA TYR A 193 -6.51 -9.15 -14.00
C TYR A 193 -6.64 -7.84 -13.19
N PHE A 194 -6.85 -7.99 -11.88
CA PHE A 194 -6.67 -6.90 -10.91
C PHE A 194 -6.10 -7.42 -9.59
N ASP A 195 -5.44 -6.55 -8.84
CA ASP A 195 -5.11 -6.76 -7.43
C ASP A 195 -6.04 -5.93 -6.56
N ALA A 196 -6.40 -6.45 -5.38
CA ALA A 196 -7.28 -5.74 -4.46
C ALA A 196 -6.70 -5.65 -3.06
N ALA A 197 -6.91 -4.50 -2.43
CA ALA A 197 -6.61 -4.27 -1.02
C ALA A 197 -7.84 -3.71 -0.31
N GLN A 198 -7.94 -3.92 0.99
CA GLN A 198 -8.90 -3.17 1.78
C GLN A 198 -8.40 -1.74 1.91
N ALA A 199 -9.32 -0.80 1.84
CA ALA A 199 -9.05 0.60 2.06
C ALA A 199 -10.14 1.18 2.97
N SER A 200 -9.82 2.22 3.71
CA SER A 200 -10.83 3.00 4.42
C SER A 200 -10.38 4.44 4.54
N PHE A 201 -11.33 5.35 4.70
CA PHE A 201 -11.04 6.73 5.11
C PHE A 201 -12.04 7.21 6.16
N PHE A 202 -11.68 8.29 6.83
CA PHE A 202 -12.54 8.95 7.81
C PHE A 202 -13.25 10.14 7.16
N GLU A 203 -14.57 10.19 7.31
CA GLU A 203 -15.38 11.31 6.86
C GLU A 203 -16.58 11.49 7.79
N ASN A 204 -16.83 12.73 8.21
CA ASN A 204 -17.95 13.08 9.09
C ASN A 204 -18.04 12.22 10.37
N GLY A 205 -16.89 11.92 10.98
CA GLY A 205 -16.79 11.10 12.19
C GLY A 205 -17.08 9.60 11.98
N ARG A 206 -17.14 9.14 10.73
CA ARG A 206 -17.39 7.74 10.36
C ARG A 206 -16.23 7.18 9.55
N VAL A 207 -16.07 5.87 9.61
CA VAL A 207 -15.20 5.12 8.71
C VAL A 207 -16.01 4.76 7.46
N VAL A 208 -15.50 5.12 6.30
CA VAL A 208 -16.02 4.69 5.00
C VAL A 208 -15.14 3.56 4.51
N GLU A 209 -15.73 2.38 4.37
CA GLU A 209 -15.06 1.18 3.91
C GLU A 209 -14.96 1.18 2.38
N LEU A 210 -13.78 0.83 1.87
CA LEU A 210 -13.45 0.83 0.47
C LEU A 210 -12.74 -0.47 0.07
N VAL A 211 -12.80 -0.77 -1.22
CA VAL A 211 -11.86 -1.68 -1.88
C VAL A 211 -10.99 -0.84 -2.80
N ARG A 212 -9.67 -0.91 -2.63
CA ARG A 212 -8.71 -0.40 -3.62
C ARG A 212 -8.49 -1.48 -4.66
N VAL A 213 -8.68 -1.13 -5.92
CA VAL A 213 -8.35 -1.94 -7.08
C VAL A 213 -7.08 -1.38 -7.72
N TYR A 214 -6.17 -2.29 -8.07
CA TYR A 214 -5.04 -2.00 -8.94
C TYR A 214 -5.18 -2.79 -10.23
N LYS A 215 -5.09 -2.07 -11.35
CA LYS A 215 -5.09 -2.61 -12.71
C LYS A 215 -4.44 -1.54 -13.61
N GLU A 216 -3.55 -1.96 -14.51
CA GLU A 216 -2.97 -1.02 -15.47
C GLU A 216 -4.07 -0.42 -16.35
N HIS A 217 -4.03 0.89 -16.56
CA HIS A 217 -5.03 1.63 -17.33
C HIS A 217 -6.48 1.44 -16.86
N ILE A 218 -6.70 1.33 -15.55
CA ILE A 218 -8.05 1.17 -14.98
C ILE A 218 -8.97 2.34 -15.34
N THR A 219 -10.16 2.03 -15.85
CA THR A 219 -11.21 3.00 -16.14
C THR A 219 -12.30 2.99 -15.08
N SER A 220 -13.15 4.02 -15.07
CA SER A 220 -14.35 4.04 -14.22
C SER A 220 -15.30 2.88 -14.52
N ASP A 221 -15.39 2.45 -15.78
CA ASP A 221 -16.24 1.34 -16.21
C ASP A 221 -15.69 -0.01 -15.72
N ASP A 222 -14.37 -0.22 -15.79
CA ASP A 222 -13.71 -1.38 -15.17
C ASP A 222 -14.03 -1.44 -13.68
N LEU A 223 -13.87 -0.31 -12.98
CA LEU A 223 -14.07 -0.21 -11.55
C LEU A 223 -15.53 -0.47 -11.16
N LEU A 224 -16.48 0.03 -11.95
CA LEU A 224 -17.91 -0.22 -11.77
C LEU A 224 -18.25 -1.70 -11.96
N ALA A 225 -17.70 -2.35 -12.99
CA ALA A 225 -17.90 -3.77 -13.22
C ALA A 225 -17.39 -4.62 -12.05
N ILE A 226 -16.17 -4.33 -11.57
CA ILE A 226 -15.59 -4.99 -10.40
C ILE A 226 -16.45 -4.76 -9.15
N LYS A 227 -16.85 -3.52 -8.89
CA LYS A 227 -17.74 -3.18 -7.75
C LYS A 227 -19.03 -4.00 -7.82
N ASN A 228 -19.70 -4.02 -8.97
CA ASN A 228 -20.97 -4.74 -9.12
C ASN A 228 -20.83 -6.22 -8.80
N ARG A 229 -19.71 -6.83 -9.22
CA ARG A 229 -19.41 -8.22 -8.90
C ARG A 229 -19.18 -8.44 -7.40
N TYR A 230 -18.43 -7.57 -6.72
CA TYR A 230 -18.27 -7.62 -5.26
C TYR A 230 -19.61 -7.53 -4.54
N ILE A 231 -20.47 -6.59 -4.95
CA ILE A 231 -21.79 -6.41 -4.35
C ILE A 231 -22.71 -7.62 -4.62
N GLN A 232 -22.60 -8.27 -5.78
CA GLN A 232 -23.35 -9.48 -6.09
C GLN A 232 -22.94 -10.65 -5.20
N VAL A 233 -21.64 -10.85 -4.98
CA VAL A 233 -21.10 -11.95 -4.16
C VAL A 233 -21.35 -11.72 -2.66
N LEU A 234 -21.44 -10.46 -2.22
CA LEU A 234 -21.72 -10.10 -0.82
C LEU A 234 -23.15 -10.38 -0.34
N LYS A 235 -24.10 -10.52 -1.28
CA LYS A 235 -25.52 -10.81 -1.01
C LYS A 235 -25.69 -12.28 -0.62
#